data_AF-A0A0E2YXG4-F1
#
_entry.id   AF-A0A0E2YXG4-F1
#
_cell.length_a   1.000
_cell.length_b   1.000
_cell.length_c   1.000
_cell.angle_alpha   90.00
_cell.angle_beta   90.00
_cell.angle_gamma   90.00
#
_symmetry.space_group_name_H-M   'P 1'
#
loop_
_entity.id
_entity.type
_entity.pdbx_description
1 polymer ?
#
loop_
_entity_poly.entity_id
_entity_poly.type
_entity_poly.pdbx_seq_one_letter_code
_entity_poly.pdbx_strand_id
1 'polypeptide(L)' 'MRIVLAGGVFDIIHPGHIHTLRAAKALGNVLVVVIATDKTAQKMKNRIPLHNMELRKDLVRS' A
#
# COMPACT_ATOMS: atom_id res chain seq x y z
N MET A 1 -9.25 -13.50 -16.85
CA MET A 1 -9.18 -12.68 -15.61
C MET A 1 -7.73 -12.33 -15.34
N ARG A 2 -7.39 -11.05 -15.22
CA ARG A 2 -6.03 -10.55 -14.94
C ARG A 2 -5.97 -9.98 -13.52
N ILE A 3 -4.99 -10.42 -12.74
CA ILE A 3 -4.75 -9.97 -11.37
C ILE A 3 -3.50 -9.09 -11.37
N VAL A 4 -3.59 -7.93 -10.74
CA VAL A 4 -2.50 -6.98 -10.54
C VAL A 4 -2.14 -6.95 -9.07
N LEU A 5 -0.84 -6.93 -8.77
CA LEU A 5 -0.34 -6.83 -7.41
C LEU A 5 0.41 -5.51 -7.24
N ALA A 6 0.09 -4.79 -6.17
CA ALA A 6 0.85 -3.63 -5.73
C ALA A 6 1.27 -3.84 -4.27
N GLY A 7 2.53 -3.53 -3.95
CA GLY A 7 3.06 -3.67 -2.59
C GLY A 7 3.64 -2.35 -2.09
N GLY A 8 3.44 -2.03 -0.82
CA GLY A 8 3.95 -0.78 -0.27
C GLY A 8 3.80 -0.65 1.23
N VAL A 9 4.44 0.38 1.77
CA VAL A 9 4.29 0.76 3.18
C VAL A 9 2.96 1.49 3.39
N PHE A 10 2.62 2.44 2.52
CA PHE A 10 1.40 3.25 2.61
C PHE A 10 1.26 3.99 3.97
N ASP A 11 2.39 4.44 4.54
CA ASP A 11 2.41 5.29 5.72
C ASP A 11 2.11 6.74 5.31
N ILE A 12 1.05 7.32 5.89
CA ILE A 12 0.40 8.56 5.44
C ILE A 12 -0.02 8.49 3.96
N ILE A 13 -1.31 8.24 3.71
CA ILE A 13 -1.85 8.28 2.35
C ILE A 13 -1.81 9.72 1.81
N HIS A 14 -1.36 9.85 0.56
CA HIS A 14 -1.28 11.11 -0.17
C HIS A 14 -1.64 10.85 -1.65
N PRO A 15 -1.90 11.90 -2.46
CA PRO A 15 -2.38 11.74 -3.83
C PRO A 15 -1.52 10.82 -4.71
N GLY A 16 -0.20 10.81 -4.52
CA GLY A 16 0.70 9.88 -5.19
C GLY A 16 0.28 8.41 -5.08
N HIS A 17 -0.02 7.91 -3.87
CA HIS A 17 -0.48 6.54 -3.66
C HIS A 17 -1.81 6.26 -4.39
N ILE A 18 -2.74 7.22 -4.34
CA ILE A 18 -4.05 7.10 -4.99
C ILE A 18 -3.87 6.97 -6.50
N HIS A 19 -3.05 7.83 -7.11
CA HIS A 19 -2.78 7.75 -8.55
C HIS A 19 -2.12 6.43 -8.93
N THR A 20 -1.13 5.97 -8.16
CA THR A 20 -0.46 4.69 -8.41
C THR A 20 -1.42 3.51 -8.32
N LEU A 21 -2.27 3.43 -7.28
CA LEU A 21 -3.23 2.34 -7.11
C LEU A 21 -4.33 2.37 -8.18
N ARG A 22 -4.80 3.56 -8.58
CA ARG A 22 -5.76 3.70 -9.69
C ARG A 22 -5.16 3.23 -11.02
N ALA A 23 -3.94 3.65 -11.31
CA ALA A 23 -3.22 3.19 -12.51
C ALA A 23 -3.02 1.67 -12.48
N ALA A 24 -2.62 1.09 -11.34
CA ALA A 24 -2.48 -0.36 -11.19
C ALA A 24 -3.81 -1.10 -11.38
N LYS A 25 -4.92 -0.59 -10.82
CA LYS A 25 -6.26 -1.18 -11.01
C LYS A 25 -6.68 -1.18 -12.48
N ALA A 26 -6.33 -0.16 -13.26
CA ALA A 26 -6.65 -0.09 -14.68
C ALA A 26 -5.94 -1.16 -15.53
N LEU A 27 -4.88 -1.78 -15.02
CA LEU A 27 -4.11 -2.81 -15.74
C LEU A 27 -4.74 -4.22 -15.67
N GLY A 28 -5.79 -4.44 -14.87
CA GLY A 28 -6.41 -5.75 -14.72
C GLY A 28 -7.81 -5.74 -14.09
N ASN A 29 -8.34 -6.93 -13.84
CA ASN A 29 -9.69 -7.10 -13.28
C ASN A 29 -9.68 -7.01 -11.75
N VAL A 30 -8.62 -7.51 -11.10
CA VAL A 30 -8.46 -7.52 -9.65
C VAL A 30 -7.16 -6.82 -9.29
N LEU A 31 -7.18 -5.94 -8.29
CA LEU A 31 -5.98 -5.37 -7.69
C LEU A 31 -5.87 -5.93 -6.27
N VAL A 32 -4.75 -6.60 -5.99
CA VAL A 32 -4.36 -7.04 -4.64
C VAL A 32 -3.31 -6.07 -4.12
N VAL A 33 -3.58 -5.44 -2.98
CA VAL A 33 -2.65 -4.51 -2.35
C VAL A 33 -2.05 -5.15 -1.11
N VAL A 34 -0.72 -5.29 -1.11
CA VAL A 34 0.05 -5.88 0.00
C VAL A 34 0.62 -4.77 0.86
N ILE A 35 0.27 -4.79 2.14
CA ILE A 35 0.75 -3.83 3.14
C ILE A 35 1.96 -4.40 3.85
N ALA A 36 3.07 -3.68 3.84
CA ALA A 36 4.27 -4.09 4.57
C ALA A 36 4.01 -4.10 6.09
N THR A 37 4.54 -5.12 6.79
CA THR A 37 4.56 -5.14 8.27
C THR A 37 5.38 -3.98 8.83
N ASP A 38 5.16 -3.61 10.09
CA ASP A 38 5.93 -2.53 10.73
C ASP A 38 7.44 -2.83 10.75
N LYS A 39 7.82 -4.09 10.98
CA LYS A 39 9.21 -4.56 10.90
C LYS A 39 9.81 -4.38 9.50
N THR A 40 9.06 -4.74 8.46
CA THR A 40 9.51 -4.57 7.07
C THR A 40 9.63 -3.10 6.71
N ALA A 41 8.64 -2.28 7.07
CA ALA A 41 8.66 -0.85 6.81
C ALA A 41 9.83 -0.15 7.51
N GLN A 42 10.11 -0.50 8.77
CA GLN A 42 11.25 0.01 9.51
C GLN A 42 12.57 -0.36 8.84
N LYS A 43 12.74 -1.62 8.44
CA LYS A 43 13.93 -2.09 7.72
C LYS A 43 14.14 -1.34 6.39
N MET A 44 13.07 -1.05 5.65
CA MET A 44 13.14 -0.40 4.34
C MET A 44 13.35 1.11 4.40
N LYS A 45 12.76 1.79 5.39
CA LYS A 45 12.75 3.26 5.47
C LYS A 45 13.70 3.82 6.53
N ASN A 46 14.37 2.94 7.28
CA ASN A 46 15.26 3.28 8.39
C ASN A 46 14.60 4.21 9.44
N ARG A 47 13.27 4.08 9.58
CA ARG A 47 12.45 4.82 10.55
C ARG A 47 11.22 4.01 10.91
N ILE A 48 10.69 4.21 12.10
CA ILE A 48 9.40 3.62 12.49
C ILE A 48 8.29 4.29 11.65
N PRO A 49 7.33 3.54 11.10
CA PRO A 49 6.13 4.10 10.48
C PRO A 49 5.33 4.95 11.48
N LEU A 50 4.69 6.01 11.01
CA LEU A 50 3.84 6.83 11.87
C LEU A 50 2.53 6.11 12.22
N HIS A 51 2.00 5.34 11.27
CA HIS A 51 0.85 4.47 11.48
C HIS A 51 1.27 3.00 11.51
N ASN A 52 0.72 2.24 12.47
CA ASN A 52 0.91 0.79 12.51
C ASN A 52 0.30 0.10 11.27
N MET A 53 0.66 -1.17 11.06
CA MET A 53 0.21 -1.93 9.89
C MET A 53 -1.30 -1.98 9.73
N GLU A 54 -2.04 -2.12 10.83
CA GLU A 54 -3.49 -2.24 10.81
C GLU A 54 -4.15 -0.94 10.32
N LEU A 55 -3.73 0.21 10.85
CA LEU A 55 -4.22 1.51 10.41
C LEU A 55 -3.87 1.79 8.94
N ARG A 56 -2.65 1.44 8.49
CA ARG A 56 -2.25 1.58 7.08
C ARG A 56 -3.09 0.69 6.16
N LYS A 57 -3.44 -0.51 6.60
CA LYS A 57 -4.34 -1.42 5.87
C LYS A 57 -5.74 -0.83 5.75
N ASP A 58 -6.28 -0.28 6.83
CA ASP A 58 -7.61 0.33 6.82
C ASP A 58 -7.69 1.55 5.89
N LEU A 59 -6.65 2.40 5.90
CA LEU A 59 -6.54 3.56 5.01
C LEU A 59 -6.44 3.20 3.52
N VAL A 60 -5.89 2.02 3.19
CA VAL A 60 -5.82 1.54 1.80
C VAL A 60 -7.13 0.86 1.37
N ARG A 61 -7.89 0.32 2.31
CA ARG A 61 -9.16 -0.37 2.06
C ARG A 61 -10.32 0.58 1.78
N SER A 62 -10.30 1.79 2.34
CA SER A 62 -11.32 2.84 2.16
C SER A 62 -11.31 3.47 0.77
#